data_AF-A0AAD8PF05-F1
#
_entry.id   AF-A0AAD8PF05-F1
#
_cell.length_a   1.000
_cell.length_b   1.000
_cell.length_c   1.000
_cell.angle_alpha   90.00
_cell.angle_beta   90.00
_cell.angle_gamma   90.00
#
_symmetry.space_group_name_H-M   'P 1'
#
loop_
_entity.id
_entity.type
_entity.pdbx_description
1 polymer ?
#
loop_
_entity_poly.entity_id
_entity_poly.type
_entity_poly.pdbx_seq_one_letter_code
_entity_poly.pdbx_strand_id
1 'polypeptide(L)'
;MVECEMLELQDDKRSLVAQAIEELRKQRPTHQAAEFHVSVVEELFERISDEIAKKQPKQLVQFIVDFLCENYPEHLHGFSKLWKSDPELESNRMKVLQFFNFYQLPVDVACNFTDAGFDTLDTILTLNKDSLAEIEAYSDAQWLPGHKIKLYTIFGDIQKHVDDFKRECPAPAGGV
;
A
#
# COMPACT_ATOMS: atom_id res chain seq x y z
N MET A 1 29.76 54.35 -9.86
CA MET A 1 30.19 53.42 -8.79
C MET A 1 28.96 52.65 -8.32
N VAL A 2 28.56 51.60 -9.03
CA VAL A 2 27.50 50.68 -8.59
C VAL A 2 27.95 49.29 -9.05
N GLU A 3 28.96 48.74 -8.38
CA GLU A 3 29.52 47.42 -8.74
C GLU A 3 30.17 46.72 -7.53
N CYS A 4 29.61 46.87 -6.33
CA CYS A 4 30.13 46.19 -5.13
C CYS A 4 29.09 45.41 -4.30
N GLU A 5 27.78 45.60 -4.49
CA GLU A 5 26.79 44.92 -3.63
C GLU A 5 26.33 43.54 -4.14
N MET A 6 26.74 43.12 -5.35
CA MET A 6 26.30 41.84 -5.92
C MET A 6 27.22 40.65 -5.62
N LEU A 7 28.46 40.89 -5.17
CA LEU A 7 29.44 39.82 -4.92
C LEU A 7 29.31 39.19 -3.53
N GLU A 8 28.88 39.94 -2.52
CA GLU A 8 28.77 39.45 -1.14
C GLU A 8 27.60 38.47 -0.95
N LEU A 9 26.50 38.65 -1.69
CA LEU A 9 25.32 37.76 -1.62
C LEU A 9 25.51 36.39 -2.28
N GLN A 10 26.50 36.25 -3.17
CA GLN A 10 26.78 34.96 -3.84
C GLN A 10 27.66 34.04 -3.00
N ASP A 11 28.56 34.60 -2.19
CA ASP A 11 29.44 33.82 -1.31
C ASP A 11 28.67 33.20 -0.13
N ASP A 12 27.71 33.93 0.44
CA ASP A 12 26.86 33.42 1.52
C ASP A 12 25.98 32.24 1.09
N LYS A 13 25.46 32.27 -0.15
CA LYS A 13 24.69 31.15 -0.71
C LYS A 13 25.55 29.92 -0.97
N ARG A 14 26.80 30.10 -1.42
CA ARG A 14 27.75 28.98 -1.59
C ARG A 14 28.14 28.36 -0.26
N SER A 15 28.29 29.19 0.77
CA SER A 15 28.56 28.76 2.15
C SER A 15 27.41 27.92 2.74
N LEU A 16 26.16 28.38 2.60
CA LEU A 16 24.97 27.64 3.06
C LEU A 16 24.77 26.32 2.31
N VAL A 17 25.00 26.30 1.00
CA VAL A 17 24.93 25.07 0.20
C VAL A 17 26.03 24.09 0.63
N ALA A 18 27.24 24.56 0.89
CA ALA A 18 28.32 23.72 1.39
C ALA A 18 28.02 23.14 2.77
N GLN A 19 27.44 23.93 3.68
CA GLN A 19 27.02 23.47 5.00
C GLN A 19 25.88 22.45 4.93
N ALA A 20 24.87 22.69 4.07
CA ALA A 20 23.78 21.76 3.86
C ALA A 20 24.25 20.42 3.27
N ILE A 21 25.18 20.46 2.31
CA ILE A 21 25.79 19.24 1.74
C ILE A 21 26.59 18.48 2.81
N GLU A 22 27.28 19.18 3.70
CA GLU A 22 28.06 18.55 4.77
C GLU A 22 27.16 17.91 5.84
N GLU A 23 26.06 18.55 6.22
CA GLU A 23 25.04 17.95 7.10
C GLU A 23 24.36 16.73 6.45
N LEU A 24 24.03 16.80 5.16
CA LEU A 24 23.51 15.65 4.42
C LEU A 24 24.51 14.48 4.33
N ARG A 25 25.82 14.76 4.32
CA ARG A 25 26.87 13.73 4.38
C ARG A 25 26.97 13.08 5.76
N LYS A 26 26.77 13.84 6.85
CA LYS A 26 26.69 13.31 8.21
C LYS A 26 25.45 12.45 8.44
N GLN A 27 24.36 12.75 7.72
CA GLN A 27 23.11 11.98 7.76
C GLN A 27 23.06 10.81 6.78
N ARG A 28 24.13 10.55 6.01
CA ARG A 28 24.17 9.34 5.18
C ARG A 28 24.00 8.15 6.13
N PRO A 29 22.91 7.37 6.02
CA PRO A 29 22.70 6.24 6.90
C PRO A 29 23.94 5.38 6.76
N THR A 30 24.68 5.24 7.86
CA THR A 30 25.74 4.28 7.95
C THR A 30 25.01 2.96 7.89
N HIS A 31 24.88 2.40 6.68
CA HIS A 31 24.57 1.00 6.54
C HIS A 31 25.79 0.32 7.13
N GLN A 32 25.78 0.11 8.45
CA GLN A 32 26.67 -0.83 9.08
C GLN A 32 26.50 -2.09 8.23
N ALA A 33 27.56 -2.47 7.53
CA ALA A 33 27.58 -3.74 6.84
C ALA A 33 27.42 -4.77 7.96
N ALA A 34 26.22 -5.32 8.10
CA ALA A 34 25.98 -6.39 9.04
C ALA A 34 27.03 -7.46 8.76
N GLU A 35 27.76 -7.90 9.78
CA GLU A 35 28.75 -8.97 9.61
C GLU A 35 28.07 -10.18 8.98
N PHE A 36 28.56 -10.57 7.80
CA PHE A 36 28.01 -11.70 7.06
C PHE A 36 28.52 -12.99 7.70
N HIS A 37 27.78 -13.50 8.68
CA HIS A 37 28.12 -14.76 9.34
C HIS A 37 27.66 -15.94 8.49
N VAL A 38 28.61 -16.58 7.81
CA VAL A 38 28.37 -17.75 6.94
C VAL A 38 27.69 -18.88 7.71
N SER A 39 28.03 -19.09 8.99
CA SER A 39 27.43 -20.14 9.82
C SER A 39 25.91 -19.97 10.01
N VAL A 40 25.42 -18.74 10.16
CA VAL A 40 23.98 -18.47 10.33
C VAL A 40 23.22 -18.76 9.03
N VAL A 41 23.86 -18.50 7.89
CA VAL A 41 23.31 -18.83 6.57
C VAL A 41 23.22 -20.34 6.42
N GLU A 42 24.28 -21.07 6.75
CA GLU A 42 24.31 -22.54 6.71
C GLU A 42 23.21 -23.16 7.59
N GLU A 43 23.06 -22.70 8.84
CA GLU A 43 22.01 -23.16 9.76
C GLU A 43 20.59 -22.93 9.20
N LEU A 44 20.35 -21.77 8.57
CA LEU A 44 19.06 -21.47 7.93
C LEU A 44 18.78 -22.42 6.77
N PHE A 45 19.78 -22.69 5.91
CA PHE A 45 19.64 -23.59 4.78
C PHE A 45 19.44 -25.05 5.22
N GLU A 46 20.16 -25.51 6.24
CA GLU A 46 19.94 -26.85 6.82
C GLU A 46 18.51 -27.00 7.31
N ARG A 47 18.02 -26.01 8.08
CA ARG A 47 16.66 -26.03 8.60
C ARG A 47 15.59 -26.02 7.50
N ILE A 48 15.77 -25.21 6.44
CA ILE A 48 14.87 -25.19 5.28
C ILE A 48 14.90 -26.54 4.56
N SER A 49 16.10 -27.11 4.38
CA SER A 49 16.30 -28.39 3.68
C SER A 49 15.63 -29.55 4.43
N ASP A 50 15.77 -29.59 5.75
CA ASP A 50 15.12 -30.59 6.61
C ASP A 50 13.59 -30.51 6.51
N GLU A 51 13.03 -29.31 6.52
CA GLU A 51 11.58 -29.13 6.41
C GLU A 51 11.04 -29.48 5.01
N ILE A 52 11.81 -29.19 3.95
CA ILE A 52 11.50 -29.64 2.58
C ILE A 52 11.52 -31.18 2.52
N ALA A 53 12.54 -31.81 3.09
CA ALA A 53 12.69 -33.27 3.09
C ALA A 53 11.53 -33.95 3.81
N LYS A 54 11.07 -33.38 4.94
CA LYS A 54 9.93 -33.88 5.72
C LYS A 54 8.59 -33.69 5.01
N LYS A 55 8.34 -32.51 4.44
CA LYS A 55 7.01 -32.14 3.92
C LYS A 55 6.81 -32.45 2.43
N GLN A 56 7.88 -32.63 1.67
CA GLN A 56 7.85 -32.92 0.22
C GLN A 56 6.85 -32.03 -0.55
N PRO A 57 6.97 -30.68 -0.46
CA PRO A 57 6.00 -29.77 -1.05
C PRO A 57 6.03 -29.83 -2.58
N LYS A 58 4.84 -29.80 -3.21
CA LYS A 58 4.71 -29.76 -4.68
C LYS A 58 5.23 -28.46 -5.28
N GLN A 59 5.06 -27.34 -4.57
CA GLN A 59 5.50 -26.01 -4.99
C GLN A 59 6.59 -25.51 -4.04
N LEU A 60 7.85 -25.74 -4.43
CA LEU A 60 9.00 -25.48 -3.57
C LEU A 60 9.18 -23.99 -3.23
N VAL A 61 8.98 -23.10 -4.21
CA VAL A 61 9.16 -21.66 -4.02
C VAL A 61 8.10 -21.12 -3.05
N GLN A 62 6.83 -21.47 -3.26
CA GLN A 62 5.75 -21.07 -2.36
C GLN A 62 6.02 -21.56 -0.94
N PHE A 63 6.43 -22.83 -0.80
CA PHE A 63 6.80 -23.40 0.49
C PHE A 63 7.93 -22.64 1.20
N ILE A 64 8.99 -22.27 0.48
CA ILE A 64 10.11 -21.51 1.08
C ILE A 64 9.61 -20.16 1.59
N VAL A 65 8.78 -19.46 0.80
CA VAL A 65 8.25 -18.16 1.21
C VAL A 65 7.28 -18.31 2.39
N ASP A 66 6.41 -19.31 2.39
CA ASP A 66 5.52 -19.64 3.51
C ASP A 66 6.33 -19.93 4.79
N PHE A 67 7.35 -20.78 4.67
CA PHE A 67 8.24 -21.14 5.76
C PHE A 67 8.93 -19.91 6.37
N LEU A 68 9.45 -19.01 5.53
CA LEU A 68 10.06 -17.78 5.98
C LEU A 68 9.05 -16.86 6.68
N CYS A 69 7.83 -16.75 6.13
CA CYS A 69 6.75 -15.95 6.70
C CYS A 69 6.19 -16.51 8.02
N GLU A 70 6.31 -17.81 8.25
CA GLU A 70 5.90 -18.48 9.49
C GLU A 70 6.96 -18.39 10.59
N ASN A 71 8.23 -18.60 10.23
CA ASN A 71 9.30 -18.78 11.21
C ASN A 71 10.08 -17.49 11.48
N TYR A 72 10.06 -16.52 10.55
CA TYR A 72 10.85 -15.29 10.63
C TYR A 72 10.04 -14.02 10.30
N PRO A 73 8.81 -13.84 10.82
CA PRO A 73 7.93 -12.73 10.43
C PRO A 73 8.50 -11.34 10.78
N GLU A 74 9.27 -11.22 11.87
CA GLU A 74 9.87 -9.96 12.32
C GLU A 74 10.98 -9.47 11.36
N HIS A 75 11.72 -10.40 10.76
CA HIS A 75 12.77 -10.10 9.79
C HIS A 75 12.23 -9.69 8.41
N LEU A 76 10.94 -9.90 8.18
CA LEU A 76 10.28 -9.62 6.90
C LEU A 76 9.54 -8.28 6.88
N HIS A 77 9.64 -7.47 7.94
CA HIS A 77 9.12 -6.10 7.99
C HIS A 77 7.67 -5.95 7.48
N GLY A 78 6.79 -6.90 7.82
CA GLY A 78 5.37 -6.89 7.42
C GLY A 78 5.06 -7.61 6.10
N PHE A 79 6.07 -8.03 5.32
CA PHE A 79 5.86 -8.87 4.13
C PHE A 79 5.15 -10.18 4.47
N SER A 80 5.40 -10.77 5.65
CA SER A 80 4.69 -11.97 6.11
C SER A 80 3.17 -11.79 6.21
N LYS A 81 2.71 -10.58 6.55
CA LYS A 81 1.28 -10.25 6.62
C LYS A 81 0.68 -10.08 5.22
N LEU A 82 1.44 -9.46 4.31
CA LEU A 82 1.04 -9.31 2.90
C LEU A 82 0.99 -10.67 2.19
N TRP A 83 1.99 -11.51 2.41
CA TRP A 83 2.04 -12.84 1.79
C TRP A 83 0.90 -13.76 2.24
N LYS A 84 0.49 -13.62 3.51
CA LYS A 84 -0.64 -14.35 4.08
C LYS A 84 -1.97 -13.61 3.96
N SER A 85 -2.03 -12.51 3.22
CA SER A 85 -3.29 -11.79 3.01
C SER A 85 -4.29 -12.72 2.34
N ASP A 86 -5.51 -12.76 2.85
CA ASP A 86 -6.57 -13.59 2.29
C ASP A 86 -6.81 -13.22 0.80
N PRO A 87 -6.58 -14.15 -0.15
CA PRO A 87 -6.82 -13.88 -1.57
C PRO A 87 -8.26 -13.46 -1.87
N GLU A 88 -9.22 -13.91 -1.06
CA GLU A 88 -10.62 -13.49 -1.19
C GLU A 88 -10.80 -12.03 -0.77
N LEU A 89 -10.15 -11.62 0.33
CA LEU A 89 -10.16 -10.22 0.78
C LEU A 89 -9.54 -9.29 -0.27
N GLU A 90 -8.40 -9.67 -0.85
CA GLU A 90 -7.76 -8.87 -1.90
C GLU A 90 -8.63 -8.79 -3.16
N SER A 91 -9.25 -9.91 -3.55
CA SER A 91 -10.24 -9.92 -4.64
C SER A 91 -11.41 -8.97 -4.36
N ASN A 92 -11.88 -8.92 -3.12
CA ASN A 92 -12.96 -8.03 -2.72
C ASN A 92 -12.54 -6.55 -2.71
N ARG A 93 -11.35 -6.23 -2.18
CA ARG A 93 -10.78 -4.87 -2.25
C ARG A 93 -10.67 -4.40 -3.70
N MET A 94 -10.22 -5.29 -4.59
CA MET A 94 -10.17 -4.99 -6.02
C MET A 94 -11.54 -4.71 -6.64
N LYS A 95 -12.60 -5.41 -6.23
CA LYS A 95 -13.97 -5.11 -6.68
C LYS A 95 -14.46 -3.75 -6.19
N VAL A 96 -14.11 -3.35 -4.97
CA VAL A 96 -14.41 -2.01 -4.45
C VAL A 96 -13.71 -0.94 -5.30
N LEU A 97 -12.42 -1.10 -5.59
CA LEU A 97 -11.68 -0.20 -6.48
C LEU A 97 -12.32 -0.10 -7.87
N GLN A 98 -12.74 -1.24 -8.44
CA GLN A 98 -13.42 -1.28 -9.74
C GLN A 98 -14.78 -0.56 -9.71
N PHE A 99 -15.55 -0.70 -8.62
CA PHE A 99 -16.81 0.00 -8.44
C PHE A 99 -16.62 1.53 -8.48
N PHE A 100 -15.65 2.07 -7.75
CA PHE A 100 -15.35 3.50 -7.78
C PHE A 100 -14.86 3.96 -9.16
N ASN A 101 -14.00 3.16 -9.81
CA ASN A 101 -13.53 3.45 -11.16
C ASN A 101 -14.66 3.45 -12.21
N PHE A 102 -15.66 2.56 -12.07
CA PHE A 102 -16.85 2.53 -12.92
C PHE A 102 -17.62 3.86 -12.90
N TYR A 103 -17.65 4.53 -11.75
CA TYR A 103 -18.22 5.88 -11.59
C TYR A 103 -17.20 7.02 -11.78
N GLN A 104 -16.05 6.71 -12.40
CA GLN A 104 -14.99 7.67 -12.72
C GLN A 104 -14.48 8.41 -11.48
N LEU A 105 -14.33 7.70 -10.37
CA LEU A 105 -13.59 8.17 -9.19
C LEU A 105 -12.18 7.57 -9.21
N PRO A 106 -11.15 8.35 -8.84
CA PRO A 106 -9.77 7.87 -8.87
C PRO A 106 -9.55 6.80 -7.80
N VAL A 107 -8.52 5.97 -8.02
CA VAL A 107 -8.12 4.89 -7.11
C VAL A 107 -7.86 5.42 -5.70
N ASP A 108 -7.22 6.58 -5.57
CA ASP A 108 -6.95 7.19 -4.25
C ASP A 108 -8.23 7.49 -3.45
N VAL A 109 -9.32 7.86 -4.14
CA VAL A 109 -10.61 8.06 -3.46
C VAL A 109 -11.15 6.72 -2.95
N ALA A 110 -11.05 5.67 -3.75
CA ALA A 110 -11.50 4.32 -3.39
C ALA A 110 -10.68 3.72 -2.25
N CYS A 111 -9.36 3.97 -2.20
CA CYS A 111 -8.49 3.53 -1.12
C CYS A 111 -8.93 4.07 0.25
N ASN A 112 -9.44 5.31 0.33
CA ASN A 112 -9.97 5.85 1.58
C ASN A 112 -11.10 4.98 2.18
N PHE A 113 -11.88 4.30 1.35
CA PHE A 113 -12.94 3.39 1.81
C PHE A 113 -12.35 2.06 2.28
N THR A 114 -11.45 1.46 1.50
CA THR A 114 -10.85 0.17 1.88
C THR A 114 -9.92 0.32 3.09
N ASP A 115 -9.27 1.46 3.25
CA ASP A 115 -8.39 1.74 4.40
C ASP A 115 -9.19 2.10 5.66
N ALA A 116 -10.44 2.56 5.48
CA ALA A 116 -11.44 2.67 6.55
C ALA A 116 -12.15 1.33 6.86
N GLY A 117 -11.78 0.23 6.20
CA GLY A 117 -12.31 -1.12 6.45
C GLY A 117 -13.54 -1.51 5.61
N PHE A 118 -13.91 -0.72 4.60
CA PHE A 118 -14.99 -1.04 3.66
C PHE A 118 -14.46 -1.84 2.46
N ASP A 119 -13.93 -3.02 2.76
CA ASP A 119 -13.17 -3.87 1.81
C ASP A 119 -14.04 -4.67 0.83
N THR A 120 -15.36 -4.72 1.04
CA THR A 120 -16.29 -5.49 0.19
C THR A 120 -17.46 -4.63 -0.27
N LEU A 121 -18.11 -5.00 -1.38
CA LEU A 121 -19.32 -4.31 -1.82
C LEU A 121 -20.45 -4.38 -0.76
N ASP A 122 -20.51 -5.43 0.04
CA ASP A 122 -21.49 -5.56 1.10
C ASP A 122 -21.22 -4.56 2.23
N THR A 123 -19.96 -4.33 2.59
CA THR A 123 -19.59 -3.26 3.54
C THR A 123 -19.84 -1.87 2.97
N ILE A 124 -19.59 -1.67 1.67
CA ILE A 124 -19.92 -0.40 0.97
C ILE A 124 -21.43 -0.13 1.00
N LEU A 125 -22.28 -1.16 0.87
CA LEU A 125 -23.74 -1.03 0.94
C LEU A 125 -24.26 -0.57 2.32
N THR A 126 -23.46 -0.70 3.38
CA THR A 126 -23.84 -0.20 4.72
C THR A 126 -23.70 1.31 4.86
N LEU A 127 -23.01 1.96 3.92
CA LEU A 127 -22.73 3.39 3.94
C LEU A 127 -23.88 4.20 3.35
N ASN A 128 -23.93 5.47 3.74
CA ASN A 128 -24.81 6.47 3.16
C ASN A 128 -24.09 7.82 3.03
N LYS A 129 -24.81 8.84 2.57
CA LYS A 129 -24.27 10.21 2.41
C LYS A 129 -23.64 10.78 3.68
N ASP A 130 -24.17 10.43 4.84
CA ASP A 130 -23.73 10.99 6.12
C ASP A 130 -22.38 10.39 6.55
N SER A 131 -22.10 9.14 6.15
CA SER A 131 -20.81 8.49 6.40
C SER A 131 -19.62 9.13 5.66
N LEU A 132 -19.88 9.88 4.58
CA LEU A 132 -18.82 10.40 3.72
C LEU A 132 -17.89 11.39 4.42
N ALA A 133 -18.43 12.24 5.30
CA ALA A 133 -17.63 13.21 6.03
C ALA A 133 -16.67 12.54 7.03
N GLU A 134 -17.11 11.45 7.65
CA GLU A 134 -16.31 10.67 8.59
C GLU A 134 -15.17 9.94 7.87
N ILE A 135 -15.44 9.34 6.71
CA ILE A 135 -14.42 8.65 5.90
C ILE A 135 -13.37 9.63 5.36
N GLU A 136 -13.80 10.81 4.88
CA GLU A 136 -12.89 11.86 4.42
C GLU A 136 -11.96 12.32 5.56
N ALA A 137 -12.52 12.54 6.76
CA ALA A 137 -11.76 12.96 7.93
C ALA A 137 -10.82 11.86 8.46
N TYR A 138 -11.27 10.60 8.51
CA TYR A 138 -10.46 9.47 8.94
C TYR A 138 -9.23 9.27 8.04
N SER A 139 -9.40 9.51 6.74
CA SER A 139 -8.34 9.29 5.75
C SER A 139 -7.40 10.49 5.56
N ASP A 140 -7.58 11.56 6.36
CA ASP A 140 -6.91 12.86 6.18
C ASP A 140 -6.97 13.35 4.71
N ALA A 141 -8.09 13.07 4.05
CA ALA A 141 -8.28 13.32 2.64
C ALA A 141 -8.96 14.67 2.42
N GLN A 142 -8.63 15.33 1.31
CA GLN A 142 -9.36 16.50 0.84
C GLN A 142 -9.93 16.22 -0.55
N TRP A 143 -11.16 15.72 -0.61
CA TRP A 143 -11.77 15.38 -1.88
C TRP A 143 -12.15 16.64 -2.66
N LEU A 144 -11.83 16.65 -3.95
CA LEU A 144 -12.20 17.75 -4.83
C LEU A 144 -13.74 17.86 -4.95
N PRO A 145 -14.30 19.06 -5.18
CA PRO A 145 -15.75 19.25 -5.26
C PRO A 145 -16.45 18.30 -6.24
N GLY A 146 -15.82 17.99 -7.38
CA GLY A 146 -16.36 17.04 -8.35
C GLY A 146 -16.43 15.60 -7.82
N HIS A 147 -15.43 15.17 -7.05
CA HIS A 147 -15.45 13.86 -6.39
C HIS A 147 -16.55 13.81 -5.32
N LYS A 148 -16.68 14.88 -4.53
CA LYS A 148 -17.76 15.01 -3.53
C LYS A 148 -19.12 14.86 -4.19
N ILE A 149 -19.43 15.62 -5.24
CA ILE A 149 -20.71 15.54 -5.93
C ILE A 149 -21.01 14.11 -6.40
N LYS A 150 -20.02 13.42 -7.00
CA LYS A 150 -20.17 12.04 -7.43
C LYS A 150 -20.45 11.10 -6.25
N LEU A 151 -19.66 11.20 -5.18
CA LEU A 151 -19.84 10.40 -3.97
C LEU A 151 -21.23 10.64 -3.36
N TYR A 152 -21.66 11.88 -3.17
CA TYR A 152 -23.01 12.20 -2.69
C TYR A 152 -24.11 11.69 -3.62
N THR A 153 -23.87 11.60 -4.93
CA THR A 153 -24.82 11.03 -5.88
C THR A 153 -24.91 9.51 -5.71
N ILE A 154 -23.77 8.82 -5.71
CA ILE A 154 -23.65 7.37 -5.56
C ILE A 154 -24.26 6.93 -4.23
N PHE A 155 -23.79 7.49 -3.12
CA PHE A 155 -24.25 7.14 -1.77
C PHE A 155 -25.64 7.71 -1.42
N GLY A 156 -26.26 8.44 -2.34
CA GLY A 156 -27.67 8.80 -2.25
C GLY A 156 -28.62 7.66 -2.56
N ASP A 157 -28.16 6.67 -3.33
CA ASP A 157 -28.87 5.44 -3.66
C ASP A 157 -27.84 4.33 -3.92
N ILE A 158 -27.07 4.00 -2.88
CA ILE A 158 -25.93 3.09 -3.02
C ILE A 158 -26.33 1.72 -3.55
N GLN A 159 -27.52 1.24 -3.15
CA GLN A 159 -28.06 -0.04 -3.58
C GLN A 159 -28.21 -0.09 -5.10
N LYS A 160 -28.87 0.91 -5.69
CA LYS A 160 -29.03 1.01 -7.14
C LYS A 160 -27.68 1.04 -7.86
N HIS A 161 -26.72 1.82 -7.37
CA HIS A 161 -25.41 1.95 -8.02
C HIS A 161 -24.59 0.66 -7.93
N VAL A 162 -24.65 -0.06 -6.81
CA VAL A 162 -24.00 -1.37 -6.68
C VAL A 162 -24.67 -2.40 -7.60
N ASP A 163 -26.00 -2.38 -7.74
CA ASP A 163 -26.72 -3.28 -8.63
C ASP A 163 -26.42 -2.99 -10.11
N ASP A 164 -26.34 -1.70 -10.48
CA ASP A 164 -25.91 -1.27 -11.82
C ASP A 164 -24.48 -1.73 -12.10
N PHE A 165 -23.55 -1.58 -11.15
CA PHE A 165 -22.19 -2.08 -11.29
C PHE A 165 -22.14 -3.61 -11.47
N LYS A 166 -22.87 -4.38 -10.65
CA LYS A 166 -22.92 -5.85 -10.75
C LYS A 166 -23.51 -6.31 -12.09
N ARG A 167 -24.44 -5.55 -12.68
CA ARG A 167 -25.03 -5.85 -13.99
C ARG A 167 -24.04 -5.61 -15.14
N GLU A 168 -23.29 -4.52 -15.10
CA GLU A 168 -22.37 -4.12 -16.19
C GLU A 168 -20.97 -4.75 -16.08
N CYS A 169 -20.59 -5.21 -14.88
CA CYS A 169 -19.33 -5.91 -14.60
C CYS A 169 -19.61 -7.29 -13.97
N PRO A 170 -20.19 -8.23 -14.74
CA PRO A 170 -20.40 -9.59 -14.26
C PRO A 170 -19.04 -10.23 -13.92
N ALA A 171 -18.99 -10.99 -12.82
CA ALA A 171 -17.81 -11.76 -12.47
C ALA A 171 -17.38 -12.63 -13.67
N PRO A 172 -16.07 -12.82 -13.91
CA PRO A 172 -15.63 -13.76 -14.94
C PRO A 172 -16.31 -15.10 -14.65
N ALA A 173 -17.08 -15.59 -15.62
CA ALA A 173 -17.73 -16.89 -15.53
C ALA A 173 -16.64 -17.91 -15.18
N GLY A 174 -16.75 -18.52 -14.00
CA GLY A 174 -15.74 -19.42 -13.47
C GLY A 174 -15.35 -20.45 -14.52
N GLY A 175 -14.10 -20.38 -14.98
CA GLY A 175 -13.48 -21.45 -15.73
C GLY A 175 -13.36 -22.65 -14.80
N VAL A 176 -14.25 -23.62 -14.99
CA VAL A 176 -14.10 -24.98 -14.49
C VAL A 176 -12.99 -25.66 -15.27
#